data_AF-A0A7C2MR63-F1
#
_entry.id   AF-A0A7C2MR63-F1
#
_cell.length_a   1.000
_cell.length_b   1.000
_cell.length_c   1.000
_cell.angle_alpha   90.00
_cell.angle_beta   90.00
_cell.angle_gamma   90.00
#
_symmetry.space_group_name_H-M   'P 1'
#
loop_
_entity.id
_entity.type
_entity.pdbx_description
1 polymer ?
#
loop_
_entity_poly.entity_id
_entity_poly.type
_entity_poly.pdbx_seq_one_letter_code
_entity_poly.pdbx_strand_id
1 'polypeptide(L)' 'MKLSCLQENLAKGLSIVGRAVPSRTTMPILSNVLLATDHGQLKLAATNLELSVV' A
#
# COMPACT_ATOMS: atom_id res chain seq x y z
N MET A 1 10.94 9.33 -5.89
CA MET A 1 11.31 8.44 -4.77
C MET A 1 12.33 7.42 -5.28
N LYS A 2 13.37 7.12 -4.50
CA LYS A 2 14.35 6.05 -4.80
C LYS A 2 14.65 5.35 -3.48
N LEU A 3 14.34 4.05 -3.39
CA LEU A 3 14.53 3.25 -2.17
C LEU A 3 15.10 1.88 -2.53
N SER A 4 15.68 1.22 -1.53
CA SER A 4 16.07 -0.19 -1.58
C SER A 4 15.57 -0.86 -0.31
N CYS A 5 14.95 -2.02 -0.45
CA CYS A 5 14.48 -2.82 0.67
C CYS A 5 14.57 -4.30 0.32
N LEU A 6 14.50 -5.16 1.34
CA LEU A 6 14.38 -6.60 1.11
C LEU A 6 13.05 -6.91 0.41
N GLN A 7 13.11 -7.75 -0.62
CA GLN A 7 11.95 -8.14 -1.43
C GLN A 7 10.87 -8.82 -0.57
N GLU A 8 11.27 -9.66 0.39
CA GLU A 8 10.37 -10.34 1.32
C GLU A 8 9.59 -9.37 2.23
N ASN A 9 10.23 -8.28 2.69
CA ASN A 9 9.58 -7.27 3.51
C ASN A 9 8.54 -6.48 2.70
N LEU A 10 8.89 -6.12 1.46
CA LEU A 10 7.96 -5.44 0.55
C LEU A 10 6.77 -6.34 0.20
N ALA A 11 7.02 -7.61 -0.13
CA ALA A 11 5.97 -8.58 -0.45
C ALA A 11 5.01 -8.79 0.73
N LYS A 12 5.56 -8.92 1.95
CA LYS A 12 4.77 -9.03 3.18
C LYS A 12 3.89 -7.80 3.40
N GLY A 13 4.46 -6.60 3.29
CA GLY A 13 3.72 -5.35 3.45
C GLY A 13 2.60 -5.19 2.42
N LEU A 14 2.89 -5.46 1.14
CA LEU A 14 1.90 -5.40 0.05
C LEU A 14 0.76 -6.40 0.24
N SER A 15 1.04 -7.61 0.73
CA SER A 15 0.01 -8.62 1.03
C SER A 15 -0.93 -8.18 2.16
N ILE A 16 -0.43 -7.42 3.13
CA ILE A 16 -1.22 -6.89 4.25
C ILE A 16 -2.13 -5.75 3.77
N VAL A 17 -1.55 -4.70 3.17
CA VAL A 17 -2.33 -3.52 2.74
C VAL A 17 -3.24 -3.82 1.56
N GLY A 18 -2.87 -4.77 0.70
CA GLY A 18 -3.67 -5.21 -0.45
C GLY A 18 -5.07 -5.69 -0.08
N ARG A 19 -5.29 -6.12 1.17
CA ARG A 19 -6.62 -6.50 1.68
C ARG A 19 -7.62 -5.35 1.68
N ALA A 20 -7.16 -4.10 1.76
CA ALA A 20 -8.00 -2.91 1.69
C ALA A 20 -8.16 -2.37 0.25
N VAL A 21 -7.50 -2.98 -0.74
CA VAL A 21 -7.66 -2.62 -2.15
C VAL A 21 -8.91 -3.31 -2.71
N PRO A 22 -9.92 -2.58 -3.20
CA PRO A 22 -11.13 -3.17 -3.76
C PRO A 22 -10.84 -3.88 -5.10
N SER A 23 -11.45 -5.04 -5.31
CA SER A 23 -11.31 -5.81 -6.57
C SER A 23 -12.04 -5.20 -7.75
N ARG A 24 -13.05 -4.35 -7.49
CA ARG A 24 -13.75 -3.50 -8.47
C ARG A 24 -14.10 -2.17 -7.82
N THR A 25 -13.84 -1.08 -8.54
CA THR A 25 -14.19 0.29 -8.13
C THR A 25 -14.34 1.16 -9.37
N THR A 26 -15.21 2.18 -9.30
CA THR A 26 -15.31 3.24 -10.32
C THR A 26 -14.28 4.34 -10.12
N MET A 27 -13.55 4.33 -9.00
CA MET A 27 -12.49 5.29 -8.66
C MET A 27 -11.11 4.63 -8.82
N PRO A 28 -10.41 4.83 -9.95
CA PRO A 28 -9.14 4.14 -10.23
C PRO A 28 -8.05 4.37 -9.18
N ILE A 29 -8.11 5.51 -8.47
CA ILE A 29 -7.14 5.82 -7.41
C ILE A 29 -7.19 4.82 -6.25
N LEU A 30 -8.38 4.25 -5.95
CA LEU A 30 -8.54 3.28 -4.87
C LEU A 30 -7.98 1.89 -5.22
N SER A 31 -7.72 1.62 -6.50
CA SER A 31 -7.05 0.38 -6.93
C SER A 31 -5.54 0.39 -6.68
N ASN A 32 -5.00 1.45 -6.07
CA ASN A 32 -3.57 1.63 -5.84
C ASN A 32 -3.21 1.51 -4.35
N VAL A 33 -1.93 1.26 -4.10
CA VAL A 33 -1.30 1.36 -2.78
C VAL A 33 -0.50 2.65 -2.72
N LEU A 34 -0.66 3.42 -1.63
CA LEU A 34 0.21 4.55 -1.33
C LEU A 34 1.58 4.02 -0.89
N LEU A 35 2.64 4.48 -1.57
CA LEU A 35 4.03 4.27 -1.15
C LEU A 35 4.59 5.61 -0.71
N ALA A 36 4.98 5.72 0.56
CA ALA A 36 5.60 6.92 1.10
C ALA A 36 6.86 6.56 1.89
N THR A 37 7.94 7.31 1.68
CA THR A 37 9.15 7.19 2.50
C THR A 37 9.19 8.31 3.53
N ASP A 38 9.39 7.95 4.79
CA ASP A 38 9.48 8.91 5.89
C ASP A 38 10.48 8.41 6.93
N HIS A 39 11.40 9.27 7.38
CA HIS A 39 12.44 8.95 8.37
C HIS A 39 13.17 7.60 8.13
N GLY A 40 13.47 7.26 6.86
CA GLY A 40 14.18 6.03 6.51
C GLY A 40 13.29 4.77 6.45
N GLN A 41 11.97 4.91 6.63
CA GLN A 41 11.01 3.81 6.54
C GLN A 41 10.16 3.93 5.27
N LEU A 42 9.75 2.79 4.72
CA LEU A 42 8.73 2.72 3.68
C LEU A 42 7.37 2.44 4.35
N LYS A 43 6.45 3.39 4.25
CA LYS A 43 5.05 3.26 4.63
C LYS A 43 4.23 2.81 3.42
N LEU A 44 3.37 1.82 3.63
CA LEU A 44 2.43 1.31 2.64
C LEU A 44 1.03 1.54 3.18
N ALA A 45 0.11 2.04 2.36
CA ALA A 45 -1.29 2.17 2.79
C ALA A 45 -2.27 1.92 1.65
N ALA A 46 -3.46 1.42 1.98
CA ALA A 46 -4.57 1.30 1.05
C ALA A 46 -5.91 1.53 1.76
N THR A 47 -6.92 1.94 0.99
CA THR A 47 -8.26 2.22 1.50
C THR A 47 -9.34 1.98 0.44
N ASN A 48 -10.52 1.59 0.89
CA ASN A 48 -11.73 1.54 0.07
C ASN A 48 -12.81 2.54 0.56
N LEU A 49 -12.42 3.55 1.36
CA LEU A 49 -13.26 4.54 2.05
C LEU A 49 -14.05 4.03 3.28
N GLU A 50 -14.11 2.71 3.49
CA GLU A 50 -14.73 2.10 4.68
C GLU A 50 -13.68 1.52 5.62
N LEU A 51 -12.64 0.91 5.06
CA LEU A 51 -11.50 0.30 5.74
C LEU A 51 -10.21 0.90 5.21
N SER A 52 -9.29 1.22 6.12
CA SER A 52 -7.94 1.66 5.81
C SER A 52 -6.91 0.80 6.55
N VAL A 53 -5.83 0.45 5.87
CA VAL A 53 -4.71 -0.33 6.42
C VAL A 53 -3.41 0.41 6.10
N VAL A 54 -2.53 0.57 7.09
CA VAL A 54 -1.26 1.35 7.05
C VAL A 54 -0.15 0.57 7.74
#